data_AF-A0A9D1QZ75-F1
#
_entry.id   AF-A0A9D1QZ75-F1
#
_cell.length_a   1.000
_cell.length_b   1.000
_cell.length_c   1.000
_cell.angle_alpha   90.00
_cell.angle_beta   90.00
_cell.angle_gamma   90.00
#
_symmetry.space_group_name_H-M   'P 1'
#
loop_
_entity.id
_entity.type
_entity.pdbx_description
1 polymer ?
#
loop_
_entity_poly.entity_id
_entity_poly.type
_entity_poly.pdbx_seq_one_letter_code
_entity_poly.pdbx_strand_id
1 'polypeptide(L)'
;MSSVVQVEIVIPERMGKAEALAKVCACLQSLIASRCRFWRTGRGNVAVFGPQVETRPACRVYVYRVVRDAPSALRYEVWSRKADRVAL
;
A
#
# COMPACT_ATOMS: atom_id res chain seq x y z
N MET A 1 8.57 17.12 2.20
CA MET A 1 8.27 15.97 1.31
C MET A 1 7.56 14.92 2.13
N SER A 2 6.34 14.49 1.76
CA SER A 2 5.65 13.43 2.50
C SER A 2 6.40 12.10 2.35
N SER A 3 6.73 11.46 3.47
CA SER A 3 7.33 10.11 3.53
C SER A 3 6.28 9.00 3.43
N VAL A 4 4.99 9.34 3.47
CA VAL A 4 3.86 8.39 3.50
C VAL A 4 2.87 8.70 2.39
N VAL A 5 2.35 7.66 1.73
CA VAL A 5 1.32 7.75 0.69
C VAL A 5 0.29 6.67 0.91
N GLN A 6 -0.98 7.04 0.95
CA GLN A 6 -2.10 6.10 0.97
C GLN A 6 -2.59 5.85 -0.47
N VAL A 7 -2.91 4.60 -0.80
CA VAL A 7 -3.47 4.20 -2.10
C VAL A 7 -4.69 3.31 -1.87
N GLU A 8 -5.75 3.56 -2.64
CA GLU A 8 -6.95 2.73 -2.67
C GLU A 8 -6.98 1.96 -3.99
N ILE A 9 -7.13 0.64 -3.91
CA ILE A 9 -7.25 -0.23 -5.06
C ILE A 9 -8.64 -0.85 -5.06
N VAL A 10 -9.46 -0.48 -6.05
CA VAL A 10 -10.84 -0.93 -6.18
C VAL A 10 -10.90 -2.22 -7.01
N ILE A 11 -11.46 -3.28 -6.42
CA ILE A 11 -11.66 -4.59 -7.03
C ILE A 11 -13.17 -4.82 -7.20
N PRO A 12 -13.69 -4.88 -8.44
CA PRO A 12 -15.09 -5.22 -8.69
C PRO A 12 -15.45 -6.60 -8.11
N GLU A 13 -16.67 -6.79 -7.61
CA GLU A 13 -17.09 -8.09 -7.05
C GLU A 13 -17.01 -9.25 -8.05
N ARG A 14 -17.21 -8.97 -9.33
CA ARG A 14 -17.14 -9.96 -10.41
C ARG A 14 -15.71 -10.33 -10.82
N MET A 15 -14.71 -9.61 -10.31
CA MET A 15 -13.31 -9.85 -10.64
C MET A 15 -12.83 -11.14 -9.98
N GLY A 16 -12.25 -12.04 -10.78
CA GLY A 16 -11.71 -13.30 -10.28
C GLY A 16 -10.56 -13.09 -9.30
N LYS A 17 -10.33 -14.04 -8.38
CA LYS A 17 -9.27 -13.92 -7.36
C LYS A 17 -7.88 -13.66 -7.96
N ALA A 18 -7.53 -14.37 -9.03
CA ALA A 18 -6.24 -14.22 -9.70
C ALA A 18 -6.11 -12.85 -10.39
N GLU A 19 -7.17 -12.39 -11.05
CA GLU A 19 -7.22 -11.08 -11.70
C GLU A 19 -7.13 -9.94 -10.67
N ALA A 20 -7.84 -10.07 -9.54
CA ALA A 20 -7.79 -9.13 -8.44
C ALA A 20 -6.37 -9.04 -7.86
N LEU A 21 -5.70 -10.17 -7.66
CA LEU A 21 -4.33 -10.21 -7.17
C LEU A 21 -3.36 -9.55 -8.17
N ALA A 22 -3.47 -9.88 -9.46
CA ALA A 22 -2.64 -9.29 -10.50
C ALA A 22 -2.81 -7.76 -10.56
N LYS A 23 -4.05 -7.27 -10.47
CA LYS A 23 -4.35 -5.84 -10.41
C LYS A 23 -3.71 -5.17 -9.18
N VAL A 24 -3.87 -5.76 -8.00
CA VAL A 24 -3.25 -5.23 -6.76
C VAL A 24 -1.72 -5.17 -6.90
N CYS A 25 -1.09 -6.25 -7.38
CA CYS A 25 0.35 -6.32 -7.58
C CYS A 25 0.84 -5.24 -8.56
N ALA A 26 0.19 -5.08 -9.72
CA ALA A 26 0.56 -4.09 -10.72
C ALA A 26 0.44 -2.65 -10.19
N CYS A 27 -0.64 -2.34 -9.47
CA CYS A 27 -0.84 -1.04 -8.84
C CYS A 27 0.26 -0.74 -7.81
N LEU A 28 0.58 -1.69 -6.93
CA LEU A 28 1.61 -1.49 -5.91
C LEU A 28 3.01 -1.38 -6.52
N GLN A 29 3.37 -2.21 -7.49
CA GLN A 29 4.67 -2.13 -8.16
C GLN A 29 4.87 -0.78 -8.85
N SER A 30 3.85 -0.30 -9.57
CA SER A 30 3.88 1.00 -10.25
C SER A 30 4.01 2.15 -9.25
N LEU A 31 3.25 2.09 -8.15
CA LEU A 31 3.32 3.09 -7.08
C LEU A 31 4.70 3.12 -6.44
N ILE A 32 5.25 1.98 -6.05
CA ILE A 32 6.58 1.88 -5.43
C ILE A 32 7.65 2.43 -6.37
N ALA A 33 7.62 2.08 -7.67
CA ALA A 33 8.58 2.60 -8.65
C ALA A 33 8.49 4.12 -8.81
N SER A 34 7.28 4.68 -8.81
CA SER A 34 7.05 6.13 -8.81
C SER A 34 7.60 6.79 -7.54
N ARG A 35 7.34 6.20 -6.36
CA ARG A 35 7.79 6.74 -5.08
C ARG A 35 9.29 6.60 -4.84
N CYS A 36 9.94 5.54 -5.33
CA CYS A 36 11.39 5.41 -5.30
C CYS A 36 12.07 6.58 -6.03
N ARG A 37 11.57 6.94 -7.22
CA ARG A 37 12.07 8.10 -8.00
C ARG A 37 11.81 9.41 -7.27
N PHE A 38 10.59 9.61 -6.78
CA PHE A 38 10.22 10.83 -6.06
C PHE A 38 11.02 11.04 -4.77
N TRP A 39 11.22 9.96 -3.99
CA TRP A 39 11.95 10.00 -2.72
C TRP A 39 13.47 9.85 -2.87
N ARG A 40 13.97 9.60 -4.08
CA ARG A 40 15.39 9.29 -4.35
C ARG A 40 15.90 8.17 -3.43
N THR A 41 15.17 7.06 -3.40
CA THR A 41 15.48 5.90 -2.55
C THR A 41 15.37 4.59 -3.33
N GLY A 42 16.00 3.53 -2.82
CA GLY A 42 15.87 2.17 -3.37
C GLY A 42 14.59 1.47 -2.89
N ARG A 43 14.14 0.45 -3.62
CA ARG A 43 12.95 -0.34 -3.25
C ARG A 43 13.06 -1.00 -1.87
N GLY A 44 14.28 -1.38 -1.46
CA GLY A 44 14.53 -1.96 -0.12
C GLY A 44 14.29 -0.99 1.04
N ASN A 45 14.15 0.31 0.75
CA ASN A 45 13.87 1.36 1.72
C ASN A 45 12.42 1.87 1.56
N VAL A 46 11.52 1.01 1.08
CA VAL A 46 10.09 1.32 0.94
C VAL A 46 9.30 0.22 1.61
N ALA A 47 8.55 0.60 2.64
CA ALA A 47 7.62 -0.29 3.32
C ALA A 47 6.21 -0.13 2.72
N VAL A 48 5.47 -1.23 2.64
CA VAL A 48 4.06 -1.25 2.23
C VAL A 48 3.24 -1.90 3.34
N PHE A 49 2.24 -1.19 3.83
CA PHE A 49 1.33 -1.61 4.89
C PHE A 49 -0.08 -1.79 4.34
N GLY A 50 -0.84 -2.74 4.91
CA GLY A 50 -2.22 -3.06 4.53
C GLY A 50 -2.39 -4.51 4.06
N PRO A 51 -3.50 -4.83 3.37
CA PRO A 51 -4.62 -3.94 3.10
C PRO A 51 -5.57 -3.79 4.28
N GLN A 52 -6.05 -2.57 4.51
CA GLN A 52 -7.38 -2.41 5.10
C GLN A 52 -8.42 -2.66 3.99
N VAL A 53 -9.42 -3.49 4.27
CA VAL A 53 -10.41 -3.89 3.28
C VAL A 53 -11.75 -3.28 3.64
N GLU A 54 -12.31 -2.50 2.72
CA GLU A 54 -13.66 -1.95 2.81
C GLU A 54 -14.54 -2.64 1.77
N THR A 55 -15.70 -3.16 2.19
CA THR A 55 -16.69 -3.70 1.25
C THR A 55 -17.68 -2.60 0.92
N ARG A 56 -17.77 -2.23 -0.35
CA ARG A 56 -18.72 -1.26 -0.89
C ARG A 56 -19.71 -2.00 -1.80
N PRO A 57 -20.89 -1.43 -2.10
CA PRO A 57 -21.76 -2.00 -3.12
C PRO A 57 -21.00 -2.24 -4.43
N ALA A 58 -21.07 -3.47 -4.96
CA ALA A 58 -20.42 -3.92 -6.19
C ALA A 58 -18.88 -3.95 -6.22
N CYS A 59 -18.18 -3.63 -5.12
CA CYS A 59 -16.71 -3.71 -5.09
C CYS A 59 -16.10 -3.86 -3.69
N ARG A 60 -14.85 -4.32 -3.66
CA ARG A 60 -13.99 -4.32 -2.48
C ARG A 60 -12.87 -3.32 -2.69
N VAL A 61 -12.63 -2.47 -1.72
CA VAL A 61 -11.55 -1.48 -1.75
C VAL A 61 -10.44 -1.95 -0.82
N TYR A 62 -9.23 -2.04 -1.37
CA TYR A 62 -8.03 -2.39 -0.64
C TYR A 62 -7.19 -1.14 -0.44
N VAL A 63 -7.05 -0.71 0.80
CA VAL A 63 -6.30 0.49 1.17
C VAL A 63 -4.93 0.08 1.67
N TYR A 64 -3.88 0.55 0.99
CA TYR A 64 -2.49 0.35 1.37
C TYR A 64 -1.84 1.68 1.73
N ARG A 65 -0.81 1.62 2.58
CA ARG A 65 0.07 2.75 2.88
C ARG A 65 1.49 2.39 2.43
N VAL A 66 2.09 3.24 1.62
CA VAL A 66 3.47 3.12 1.16
C VAL A 66 4.30 4.17 1.86
N VAL A 67 5.38 3.76 2.52
CA VAL A 67 6.21 4.62 3.34
C VAL A 67 7.66 4.53 2.89
N ARG A 68 8.35 5.66 2.84
CA ARG A 68 9.80 5.72 2.72
C ARG A 68 10.40 5.28 4.04
N ASP A 69 10.95 4.07 4.08
CA ASP A 69 11.67 3.59 5.24
C ASP A 69 13.03 4.30 5.33
N ALA A 70 13.30 4.93 6.47
CA ALA A 70 14.64 5.32 6.86
C ALA A 70 15.12 4.24 7.85
N PRO A 71 16.35 3.73 7.75
CA PRO A 71 16.84 2.57 8.51
C PRO A 71 16.79 2.71 10.06
N SER A 72 16.37 3.86 10.58
CA SER A 72 16.12 4.14 11.99
C SER A 72 14.64 4.33 12.38
N ALA A 73 13.70 4.42 11.43
CA ALA A 73 12.32 4.88 11.68
C ALA A 73 11.26 3.78 11.68
N LEU A 74 11.37 2.72 10.87
CA LEU A 74 10.37 1.63 10.82
C LEU A 74 10.92 0.34 11.43
N ARG A 75 11.44 0.42 12.66
CA ARG A 75 11.74 -0.78 13.48
C ARG A 75 10.52 -1.38 14.17
N TYR A 76 9.32 -0.80 14.01
CA TYR A 76 8.15 -1.24 14.74
C TYR A 76 6.94 -1.45 13.83
N GLU A 77 6.35 -2.63 14.02
CA GLU A 77 5.01 -3.08 13.57
C GLU A 77 4.88 -3.65 12.16
N VAL A 78 5.63 -4.74 11.98
CA VAL A 78 5.13 -6.04 11.51
C VAL A 78 3.60 -6.17 11.61
N TRP A 79 2.95 -6.34 10.45
CA TRP A 79 1.73 -7.15 10.26
C TRP A 79 0.69 -7.11 11.39
N SER A 80 0.26 -5.92 11.82
CA SER A 80 -0.99 -5.81 12.58
C SER A 80 -2.14 -5.49 11.63
N ARG A 81 -3.19 -6.32 11.68
CA ARG A 81 -4.49 -6.07 11.03
C ARG A 81 -5.13 -4.74 11.53
N LYS A 82 -4.55 -4.14 12.57
CA LYS A 82 -4.91 -2.86 13.21
C LYS A 82 -3.79 -1.82 13.09
N ALA A 83 -3.01 -1.80 12.00
CA ALA A 83 -2.09 -0.69 11.75
C ALA A 83 -2.93 0.58 11.56
N ASP A 84 -3.17 1.27 12.67
CA ASP A 84 -4.06 2.41 12.72
C ASP A 84 -3.51 3.58 11.92
N ARG A 85 -4.45 4.43 11.54
CA ARG A 85 -4.19 5.62 10.76
C ARG A 85 -3.30 6.54 11.60
N VAL A 86 -1.97 6.44 11.46
CA VAL A 86 -1.04 7.46 12.00
C VAL A 86 -1.51 8.80 11.43
N ALA A 87 -2.15 9.59 12.28
CA ALA A 87 -2.36 11.00 12.06
C ALA A 87 -1.01 11.66 12.36
N LEU A 88 -0.44 12.29 11.32
CA LEU A 88 0.69 13.19 11.47
C LEU A 88 0.22 14.52 12.04
#